data_AF-A0A7S0UXP3-F1
#
_entry.id   AF-A0A7S0UXP3-F1
#
_cell.length_a   1.000
_cell.length_b   1.000
_cell.length_c   1.000
_cell.angle_alpha   90.00
_cell.angle_beta   90.00
_cell.angle_gamma   90.00
#
_symmetry.space_group_name_H-M   'P 1'
#
loop_
_entity.id
_entity.type
_entity.pdbx_description
1 polymer ?
#
loop_
_entity_poly.entity_id
_entity_poly.type
_entity_poly.pdbx_seq_one_letter_code
_entity_poly.pdbx_strand_id
1 'polypeptide(L)'
;MADSIGGHLVVRSKEIQNIHFKKRKVGVWRPDVTFCFSLYGILVLKAFFHASRFEWDKLTFTSYLVGGAAGVQLLSFLMCQWSTSYRTFVTTSSVSSMDDAELILIEPTRFNGAKELVELERRVLREGLHEAEEISFDFRRQRLVFNAKDFAFEKLKYPVDETFDHYNKTAGLGSEGRQVV
;
A
#
# COMPACT_ATOMS: atom_id res chain seq x y z
N MET A 1 6.42 -26.33 1.15
CA MET A 1 5.28 -26.70 0.30
C MET A 1 4.45 -25.44 0.13
N ALA A 2 4.90 -24.57 -0.78
CA ALA A 2 4.31 -23.26 -1.04
C ALA A 2 3.85 -23.30 -2.48
N ASP A 3 2.58 -23.67 -2.67
CA ASP A 3 1.97 -23.61 -3.98
C ASP A 3 1.83 -22.14 -4.36
N SER A 4 2.74 -21.74 -5.26
CA SER A 4 2.63 -20.57 -6.11
C SER A 4 1.40 -20.74 -7.03
N ILE A 5 0.21 -20.63 -6.45
CA ILE A 5 -1.00 -20.38 -7.24
C ILE A 5 -0.93 -18.90 -7.58
N GLY A 6 -0.33 -18.62 -8.75
CA GLY A 6 -0.56 -17.39 -9.50
C GLY A 6 -2.01 -17.34 -9.98
N GLY A 7 -2.95 -17.37 -9.02
CA GLY A 7 -4.32 -16.97 -9.24
C GLY A 7 -4.27 -15.50 -9.54
N HIS A 8 -4.21 -15.17 -10.83
CA HIS A 8 -4.37 -13.81 -11.31
C HIS A 8 -5.76 -13.39 -10.85
N LEU A 9 -5.85 -12.71 -9.70
CA LEU A 9 -7.09 -12.13 -9.22
C LEU A 9 -7.57 -11.17 -10.32
N VAL A 10 -8.71 -11.51 -10.91
CA VAL A 10 -9.22 -10.81 -12.09
C VAL A 10 -9.93 -9.56 -11.62
N VAL A 11 -9.49 -8.40 -12.10
CA VAL A 11 -10.17 -7.14 -11.81
C VAL A 11 -11.09 -6.85 -12.97
N ARG A 12 -12.41 -6.85 -12.74
CA ARG A 12 -13.39 -6.46 -13.76
C ARG A 12 -13.59 -4.95 -13.75
N SER A 13 -12.54 -4.21 -14.09
CA SER A 13 -12.59 -2.76 -14.33
C SER A 13 -11.77 -2.40 -15.57
N LYS A 14 -12.28 -1.48 -16.39
CA LYS A 14 -11.56 -0.96 -17.58
C LYS A 14 -10.32 -0.14 -17.20
N GLU A 15 -10.31 0.40 -15.98
CA GLU A 15 -9.31 1.35 -15.52
C GLU A 15 -8.06 0.69 -14.94
N ILE A 16 -8.16 -0.57 -14.50
CA ILE A 16 -7.13 -1.28 -13.75
C ILE A 16 -6.57 -2.41 -14.62
N GLN A 17 -5.25 -2.46 -14.74
CA GLN A 17 -4.57 -3.51 -15.48
C GLN A 17 -4.10 -4.63 -14.55
N ASN A 18 -3.35 -4.27 -13.50
CA ASN A 18 -2.78 -5.22 -12.56
C ASN A 18 -2.96 -4.76 -11.10
N ILE A 19 -3.02 -5.73 -10.21
CA ILE A 19 -3.08 -5.53 -8.76
C ILE A 19 -1.96 -6.34 -8.11
N HIS A 20 -1.22 -5.71 -7.20
CA HIS A 20 -0.23 -6.38 -6.37
C HIS A 20 -0.55 -6.19 -4.89
N PHE A 21 -0.66 -7.29 -4.16
CA PHE A 21 -0.85 -7.28 -2.72
C PHE A 21 0.44 -6.90 -2.01
N LYS A 22 0.30 -5.98 -1.06
CA LYS A 22 1.38 -5.40 -0.29
C LYS A 22 1.03 -5.44 1.19
N LYS A 23 2.05 -5.66 2.02
CA LYS A 23 1.95 -5.54 3.46
C LYS A 23 2.89 -4.46 3.96
N ARG A 24 2.44 -3.66 4.92
CA ARG A 24 3.23 -2.55 5.46
C ARG A 24 4.41 -3.12 6.25
N LYS A 25 5.61 -2.62 5.97
CA LYS A 25 6.77 -2.87 6.83
C LYS A 25 6.69 -1.92 8.02
N VAL A 26 6.37 -2.47 9.19
CA VAL A 26 6.36 -1.76 10.46
C VAL A 26 7.68 -1.99 11.21
N GLY A 27 8.25 -0.93 11.79
CA GLY A 27 9.41 -1.00 12.69
C GLY A 27 10.78 -0.75 12.05
N VAL A 28 11.81 -1.20 12.79
CA VAL A 28 13.23 -0.93 12.51
C VAL A 28 13.74 -1.65 11.26
N TRP A 29 13.01 -2.64 10.73
CA TRP A 29 13.37 -3.39 9.52
C TRP A 29 13.21 -2.62 8.20
N ARG A 30 13.02 -1.30 8.26
CA ARG A 30 13.04 -0.45 7.07
C ARG A 30 14.49 -0.32 6.59
N PRO A 31 14.82 -0.80 5.38
CA PRO A 31 16.20 -0.85 4.89
C PRO A 31 16.88 0.53 4.91
N ASP A 32 16.17 1.59 4.54
CA ASP A 32 16.71 2.96 4.56
C ASP A 32 17.03 3.44 5.98
N VAL A 33 16.24 3.02 6.97
CA VAL A 33 16.46 3.40 8.38
C VAL A 33 17.65 2.62 8.93
N THR A 34 17.69 1.30 8.73
CA THR A 34 18.81 0.47 9.20
C THR A 34 20.14 0.86 8.60
N PHE A 35 20.16 1.10 7.28
CA PHE A 35 21.39 1.46 6.57
C PHE A 35 21.92 2.81 7.09
N CYS A 36 21.04 3.79 7.28
CA CYS A 36 21.45 5.10 7.76
C CYS A 36 21.91 5.08 9.21
N PHE A 37 21.18 4.43 10.13
CA PHE A 37 21.62 4.35 11.53
C PHE A 37 22.99 3.66 11.67
N SER A 38 23.22 2.57 10.93
CA SER A 38 24.51 1.88 10.92
C SER A 38 25.63 2.78 10.38
N LEU A 39 25.41 3.42 9.24
CA LEU A 39 26.39 4.27 8.58
C LEU A 39 26.72 5.51 9.42
N TYR A 40 25.72 6.19 9.98
CA TYR A 40 25.95 7.32 10.89
C TYR A 40 26.68 6.90 12.16
N GLY A 41 26.31 5.76 12.75
CA GLY A 41 27.00 5.22 13.93
C GLY A 41 28.50 5.04 13.68
N ILE A 42 28.86 4.42 12.54
CA ILE A 42 30.27 4.21 12.15
C ILE A 42 30.98 5.55 11.91
N LEU A 43 30.35 6.49 11.20
CA LEU A 43 30.96 7.79 10.91
C LEU A 43 31.16 8.64 12.16
N VAL A 44 30.20 8.64 13.09
CA VAL A 44 30.29 9.36 14.36
C VAL A 44 31.38 8.75 15.25
N LEU A 45 31.46 7.41 15.34
CA LEU A 45 32.53 6.74 16.08
C LEU A 45 33.91 7.07 15.49
N LYS A 46 34.04 7.11 14.16
CA LYS A 46 35.29 7.54 13.50
C LYS A 46 35.62 9.00 13.79
N ALA A 47 34.63 9.89 13.71
CA ALA A 47 34.82 11.31 14.03
C ALA A 47 35.27 11.49 15.48
N PHE A 48 34.64 10.77 16.43
CA PHE A 48 35.01 10.79 17.85
C PHE A 48 36.42 10.25 18.09
N PHE A 49 36.77 9.10 17.49
CA PHE A 49 38.09 8.50 17.62
C PHE A 49 39.19 9.45 17.12
N HIS A 50 38.93 10.13 16.01
CA HIS A 50 39.87 11.04 15.39
C HIS A 50 39.99 12.37 16.14
N ALA A 51 38.87 12.89 16.66
CA ALA A 51 38.86 14.03 17.57
C ALA A 51 39.65 13.72 18.86
N SER A 52 39.51 12.51 19.41
CA SER A 52 40.26 12.07 20.59
C SER A 52 41.76 11.93 20.33
N ARG A 53 42.19 11.71 19.09
CA ARG A 53 43.61 11.70 18.69
C ARG A 53 44.13 13.06 18.24
N PHE A 54 43.30 14.11 18.32
CA PHE A 54 43.66 15.48 17.97
C PHE A 54 44.25 15.64 16.55
N GLU A 55 43.87 14.73 15.67
CA GLU A 55 44.19 14.83 14.26
C GLU A 55 43.06 15.69 13.63
N TRP A 56 43.38 16.87 13.08
CA TRP A 56 42.34 17.80 12.58
C TRP A 56 41.99 17.59 11.10
N ASP A 57 42.94 17.11 10.31
CA ASP A 57 42.78 16.94 8.86
C ASP A 57 41.76 15.85 8.52
N LYS A 58 41.85 14.68 9.15
CA LYS A 58 40.90 13.59 8.88
C LYS A 58 39.56 13.81 9.61
N LEU A 59 39.48 14.76 10.57
CA LEU A 59 38.23 15.16 11.23
C LEU A 59 37.38 15.90 10.21
N THR A 60 38.01 16.85 9.53
CA THR A 60 37.42 17.67 8.48
C THR A 60 36.94 16.79 7.32
N PHE A 61 37.74 15.80 6.91
CA PHE A 61 37.30 14.82 5.91
C PHE A 61 36.09 13.99 6.39
N THR A 62 36.11 13.53 7.65
CA THR A 62 35.03 12.74 8.22
C THR A 62 33.73 13.56 8.36
N SER A 63 33.82 14.85 8.72
CA SER A 63 32.65 15.72 8.82
C SER A 63 32.01 15.97 7.45
N TYR A 64 32.80 16.12 6.38
CA TYR A 64 32.27 16.18 5.02
C TYR A 64 31.54 14.90 4.61
N LEU A 65 32.04 13.72 5.01
CA LEU A 65 31.34 12.45 4.76
C LEU A 65 29.99 12.37 5.49
N VAL A 66 29.93 12.84 6.74
CA VAL A 66 28.67 12.91 7.49
C VAL A 66 27.67 13.86 6.81
N GLY A 67 28.13 15.03 6.37
CA GLY A 67 27.31 15.98 5.62
C GLY A 67 26.79 15.40 4.30
N GLY A 68 27.65 14.71 3.54
CA GLY A 68 27.27 14.01 2.32
C GLY A 68 26.23 12.91 2.56
N ALA A 69 26.42 12.09 3.60
CA ALA A 69 25.45 11.08 4.00
C ALA A 69 24.09 11.70 4.38
N ALA A 70 24.08 12.84 5.09
CA ALA A 70 22.87 13.61 5.38
C ALA A 70 22.16 14.14 4.14
N GLY A 71 22.93 14.61 3.15
CA GLY A 71 22.37 15.01 1.85
C GLY A 71 21.68 13.85 1.13
N VAL A 72 22.32 12.68 1.08
CA VAL A 72 21.74 11.47 0.45
C VAL A 72 20.49 10.99 1.20
N GLN A 73 20.50 11.04 2.53
CA GLN A 73 19.36 10.65 3.34
C GLN A 73 18.16 11.59 3.10
N LEU A 74 18.40 12.89 3.04
CA LEU A 74 17.35 13.86 2.71
C LEU A 74 16.81 13.65 1.29
N LEU A 75 17.68 13.35 0.34
CA LEU A 75 17.29 13.02 -1.04
C LEU A 75 16.42 11.77 -1.09
N SER A 76 16.73 10.72 -0.33
CA SER A 76 15.90 9.52 -0.20
C SER A 76 14.51 9.86 0.36
N PHE A 77 14.44 10.70 1.40
CA PHE A 77 13.16 11.17 1.94
C PHE A 77 12.34 11.95 0.92
N LEU A 78 12.98 12.80 0.11
CA LEU A 78 12.31 13.49 -1.00
C LEU A 78 11.80 12.49 -2.03
N MET A 79 12.62 11.53 -2.44
CA MET A 79 12.21 10.49 -3.40
C MET A 79 11.01 9.68 -2.88
N CYS A 80 10.90 9.45 -1.57
CA CYS A 80 9.74 8.81 -0.96
C CYS A 80 8.44 9.63 -1.09
N GLN A 81 8.54 10.97 -1.12
CA GLN A 81 7.38 11.84 -1.30
C GLN A 81 6.96 11.96 -2.77
N TRP A 82 7.93 12.03 -3.68
CA TRP A 82 7.67 12.29 -5.10
C TRP A 82 7.46 11.04 -5.95
N SER A 83 8.05 9.91 -5.58
CA SER A 83 7.96 8.66 -6.34
C SER A 83 7.18 7.61 -5.57
N THR A 84 5.97 7.28 -6.04
CA THR A 84 5.14 6.22 -5.46
C THR A 84 5.79 4.85 -5.61
N SER A 85 6.53 4.61 -6.69
CA SER A 85 7.29 3.38 -6.91
C SER A 85 8.39 3.20 -5.86
N TYR A 86 9.18 4.24 -5.59
CA TYR A 86 10.22 4.17 -4.56
C TYR A 86 9.59 4.06 -3.16
N ARG A 87 8.56 4.87 -2.87
CA ARG A 87 7.81 4.78 -1.62
C ARG A 87 7.30 3.37 -1.37
N THR A 88 6.73 2.71 -2.38
CA THR A 88 6.21 1.35 -2.25
C THR A 88 7.32 0.35 -1.99
N PHE A 89 8.46 0.45 -2.68
CA PHE A 89 9.62 -0.41 -2.45
C PHE A 89 10.17 -0.32 -1.01
N VAL A 90 10.28 0.90 -0.48
CA VAL A 90 10.80 1.17 0.86
C VAL A 90 9.81 0.72 1.95
N THR A 91 8.54 1.11 1.80
CA THR A 91 7.55 0.99 2.88
C THR A 91 6.78 -0.32 2.90
N THR A 92 6.80 -1.09 1.81
CA THR A 92 5.98 -2.30 1.68
C THR A 92 6.81 -3.55 1.37
N SER A 93 6.21 -4.69 1.66
CA SER A 93 6.67 -6.01 1.25
C SER A 93 5.62 -6.63 0.32
N SER A 94 6.06 -7.43 -0.65
CA SER A 94 5.13 -8.14 -1.53
C SER A 94 4.58 -9.37 -0.81
N VAL A 95 3.27 -9.56 -0.91
CA VAL A 95 2.57 -10.70 -0.28
C VAL A 95 1.77 -11.42 -1.37
N SER A 96 1.69 -12.75 -1.27
CA SER A 96 0.97 -13.60 -2.22
C SER A 96 -0.47 -13.89 -1.78
N SER A 97 -0.72 -13.93 -0.47
CA SER A 97 -2.05 -14.13 0.12
C SER A 97 -2.83 -12.81 0.21
N MET A 98 -4.12 -12.86 -0.17
CA MET A 98 -5.03 -11.73 0.03
C MET A 98 -5.30 -11.49 1.53
N ASP A 99 -5.37 -12.57 2.31
CA ASP A 99 -5.71 -12.50 3.74
C ASP A 99 -4.66 -11.80 4.58
N ASP A 100 -3.39 -11.83 4.18
CA ASP A 100 -2.30 -11.12 4.88
C ASP A 100 -2.04 -9.71 4.33
N ALA A 101 -2.75 -9.32 3.26
CA ALA A 101 -2.54 -8.05 2.61
C ALA A 101 -3.25 -6.91 3.37
N GLU A 102 -2.53 -5.80 3.54
CA GLU A 102 -3.04 -4.56 4.15
C GLU A 102 -3.19 -3.44 3.12
N LEU A 103 -2.37 -3.50 2.07
CA LEU A 103 -2.23 -2.48 1.04
C LEU A 103 -2.31 -3.15 -0.32
N ILE A 104 -2.80 -2.40 -1.29
CA ILE A 104 -2.85 -2.81 -2.69
C ILE A 104 -2.12 -1.78 -3.53
N LEU A 105 -1.16 -2.24 -4.32
CA LEU A 105 -0.56 -1.44 -5.38
C LEU A 105 -1.35 -1.67 -6.66
N ILE A 106 -2.00 -0.62 -7.15
CA ILE A 106 -2.82 -0.62 -8.36
C ILE A 106 -1.99 -0.07 -9.52
N GLU A 107 -1.90 -0.84 -10.60
CA GLU A 107 -1.36 -0.39 -11.87
C GLU A 107 -2.53 -0.07 -12.82
N PRO A 108 -2.79 1.21 -13.10
CA PRO A 108 -3.84 1.57 -14.03
C PRO A 108 -3.46 1.13 -15.45
N THR A 109 -4.48 0.94 -16.29
CA THR A 109 -4.30 0.74 -17.73
C THR A 109 -3.51 1.90 -18.33
N ARG A 110 -2.77 1.64 -19.40
CA ARG A 110 -2.01 2.67 -20.14
C ARG A 110 -2.92 3.87 -20.43
N PHE A 111 -2.40 5.08 -20.15
CA PHE A 111 -3.09 6.38 -20.26
C PHE A 111 -4.15 6.70 -19.19
N ASN A 112 -4.44 5.78 -18.26
CA ASN A 112 -5.28 6.07 -17.11
C ASN A 112 -4.45 6.51 -15.89
N GLY A 113 -3.40 7.31 -16.06
CA GLY A 113 -2.63 7.89 -14.95
C GLY A 113 -1.52 7.00 -14.35
N ALA A 114 -1.11 7.31 -13.12
CA ALA A 114 0.06 6.71 -12.45
C ALA A 114 -0.34 5.63 -11.42
N LYS A 115 0.67 4.82 -11.02
CA LYS A 115 0.51 3.78 -9.99
C LYS A 115 0.17 4.39 -8.64
N GLU A 116 -0.78 3.77 -7.95
CA GLU A 116 -1.31 4.26 -6.68
C GLU A 116 -1.31 3.13 -5.64
N LEU A 117 -1.02 3.49 -4.39
CA LEU A 117 -1.04 2.58 -3.26
C LEU A 117 -2.30 2.88 -2.44
N VAL A 118 -3.20 1.92 -2.36
CA VAL A 118 -4.52 2.03 -1.71
C VAL A 118 -4.57 1.09 -0.51
N GLU A 119 -5.22 1.51 0.57
CA GLU A 119 -5.44 0.67 1.75
C GLU A 119 -6.62 -0.28 1.53
N LEU A 120 -6.46 -1.53 1.97
CA LEU A 120 -7.51 -2.53 1.88
C LEU A 120 -8.44 -2.37 3.08
N GLU A 121 -9.71 -2.05 2.81
CA GLU A 121 -10.73 -1.94 3.84
C GLU A 121 -11.40 -3.31 4.05
N ARG A 122 -11.44 -3.75 5.31
CA ARG A 122 -12.10 -4.99 5.71
C ARG A 122 -13.26 -4.62 6.62
N ARG A 123 -14.47 -4.91 6.19
CA ARG A 123 -15.69 -4.69 6.96
C ARG A 123 -16.29 -6.05 7.30
N VAL A 124 -16.71 -6.23 8.56
CA VAL A 124 -17.48 -7.41 8.96
C VAL A 124 -18.95 -7.04 8.84
N LEU A 125 -19.63 -7.59 7.84
CA LEU A 125 -21.07 -7.49 7.66
C LEU A 125 -21.75 -8.51 8.57
N ARG A 126 -22.65 -8.02 9.42
CA ARG A 126 -23.51 -8.83 10.30
C ARG A 126 -24.92 -8.87 9.74
N GLU A 127 -25.18 -9.83 8.87
CA GLU A 127 -26.53 -10.14 8.41
C GLU A 127 -27.15 -11.17 9.37
N GLY A 128 -27.71 -10.67 10.48
CA GLY A 128 -28.35 -11.51 11.49
C GLY A 128 -27.36 -12.44 12.20
N LEU A 129 -27.46 -13.75 11.94
CA LEU A 129 -26.59 -14.81 12.50
C LEU A 129 -25.34 -15.09 11.66
N HIS A 130 -25.25 -14.53 10.45
CA HIS A 130 -24.10 -14.72 9.58
C HIS A 130 -23.15 -13.52 9.67
N GLU A 131 -21.92 -13.78 10.10
CA GLU A 131 -20.79 -12.86 9.95
C GLU A 131 -20.10 -13.15 8.61
N ALA A 132 -20.12 -12.18 7.72
CA ALA A 132 -19.40 -12.22 6.45
C ALA A 132 -18.34 -11.11 6.42
N GLU A 133 -17.09 -11.43 6.08
CA GLU A 133 -16.04 -10.43 5.86
C GLU A 133 -16.14 -9.91 4.42
N GLU A 134 -16.44 -8.63 4.27
CA GLU A 134 -16.40 -7.90 3.02
C GLU A 134 -15.05 -7.19 2.89
N ILE A 135 -14.32 -7.51 1.83
CA ILE A 135 -13.05 -6.88 1.49
C ILE A 135 -13.32 -5.88 0.35
N SER A 136 -13.01 -4.61 0.57
CA SER A 136 -13.19 -3.57 -0.43
C SER A 136 -12.06 -2.56 -0.43
N PHE A 137 -11.87 -1.86 -1.54
CA PHE A 137 -10.95 -0.74 -1.61
C PHE A 137 -11.50 0.35 -2.53
N ASP A 138 -11.11 1.58 -2.26
CA ASP A 138 -11.51 2.74 -3.05
C ASP A 138 -10.38 3.18 -3.97
N PHE A 139 -10.65 3.19 -5.27
CA PHE A 139 -9.73 3.71 -6.28
C PHE A 139 -10.42 4.83 -7.05
N ARG A 140 -9.88 6.06 -6.99
CA ARG A 140 -10.40 7.23 -7.73
C ARG A 140 -11.90 7.49 -7.55
N ARG A 141 -12.38 7.39 -6.30
CA ARG A 141 -13.80 7.52 -5.94
C ARG A 141 -14.70 6.40 -6.50
N GLN A 142 -14.12 5.28 -6.90
CA GLN A 142 -14.86 4.06 -7.23
C GLN A 142 -14.54 3.00 -6.17
N ARG A 143 -15.57 2.48 -5.51
CA ARG A 143 -15.43 1.37 -4.57
C ARG A 143 -15.47 0.05 -5.34
N LEU A 144 -14.42 -0.75 -5.19
CA LEU A 144 -14.35 -2.12 -5.70
C LEU A 144 -14.51 -3.08 -4.53
N VAL A 145 -15.42 -4.05 -4.68
CA VAL A 145 -15.73 -5.06 -3.67
C VAL A 145 -15.24 -6.41 -4.18
N PHE A 146 -14.65 -7.19 -3.28
CA PHE A 146 -14.23 -8.55 -3.58
C PHE A 146 -15.44 -9.50 -3.60
N ASN A 147 -15.62 -10.21 -4.72
CA ASN A 147 -16.61 -11.26 -4.82
C ASN A 147 -15.93 -12.63 -4.69
N ALA A 148 -16.23 -13.34 -3.59
CA ALA A 148 -15.64 -14.64 -3.27
C ALA A 148 -16.02 -15.75 -4.27
N LYS A 149 -17.16 -15.64 -4.97
CA LYS A 149 -17.59 -16.65 -5.95
C LYS A 149 -16.76 -16.60 -7.22
N ASP A 150 -16.48 -15.38 -7.67
CA ASP A 150 -15.78 -15.10 -8.92
C ASP A 150 -14.27 -14.90 -8.74
N PHE A 151 -13.78 -14.87 -7.50
CA PHE A 151 -12.41 -14.49 -7.15
C PHE A 151 -11.96 -13.23 -7.90
N ALA A 152 -12.83 -12.22 -7.90
CA ALA A 152 -12.66 -11.01 -8.69
C ALA A 152 -13.04 -9.76 -7.89
N PHE A 153 -12.30 -8.68 -8.14
CA PHE A 153 -12.71 -7.35 -7.70
C PHE A 153 -13.63 -6.74 -8.75
N GLU A 154 -14.85 -6.44 -8.34
CA GLU A 154 -15.86 -5.86 -9.21
C GLU A 154 -16.26 -4.47 -8.70
N LYS A 155 -16.54 -3.57 -9.64
CA LYS A 155 -17.17 -2.30 -9.29
C LYS A 155 -18.54 -2.57 -8.70
N LEU A 156 -18.88 -1.88 -7.62
CA LEU A 156 -20.24 -1.92 -7.06
C LEU A 156 -21.26 -1.55 -8.14
N LYS A 157 -22.12 -2.52 -8.50
CA LYS A 157 -23.17 -2.32 -9.50
C LYS A 157 -24.32 -1.61 -8.84
N TYR A 158 -24.55 -0.37 -9.25
CA TYR A 158 -25.77 0.33 -8.90
C TYR A 158 -26.89 -0.15 -9.81
N PRO A 159 -28.12 -0.33 -9.30
CA PRO A 159 -29.29 -0.54 -10.12
C PRO A 159 -29.62 0.80 -10.78
N VAL A 160 -28.91 1.13 -11.86
CA VAL A 160 -29.20 2.27 -12.75
C VAL A 160 -29.58 1.78 -14.14
N ASP A 161 -29.02 0.65 -14.56
CA ASP A 161 -29.26 0.04 -15.87
C ASP A 161 -30.39 -1.01 -15.84
N GLU A 162 -31.08 -1.17 -14.70
CA GLU A 162 -32.22 -2.09 -14.58
C GLU A 162 -33.45 -1.58 -15.34
N THR A 163 -34.34 -2.50 -15.72
CA THR A 163 -35.57 -2.14 -16.45
C THR A 163 -36.55 -1.32 -15.61
N PHE A 164 -37.36 -0.48 -16.25
CA PHE A 164 -38.40 0.30 -15.55
C PHE A 164 -39.37 -0.55 -14.73
N ASP A 165 -39.65 -1.78 -15.17
CA ASP A 165 -40.51 -2.72 -14.45
C ASP A 165 -39.93 -3.13 -13.08
N HIS A 166 -38.60 -3.25 -12.98
CA HIS A 166 -37.92 -3.50 -11.71
C HIS A 166 -38.19 -2.38 -10.70
N TYR A 167 -38.02 -1.12 -11.11
CA TYR A 167 -38.26 0.02 -10.22
C TYR A 167 -39.73 0.23 -9.85
N ASN A 168 -40.65 -0.08 -10.77
CA ASN A 168 -42.09 -0.01 -10.48
C ASN A 168 -42.52 -1.00 -9.38
N LYS A 169 -41.77 -2.10 -9.20
CA LYS A 169 -42.06 -3.14 -8.20
C LYS A 169 -41.34 -2.90 -6.87
N THR A 170 -40.33 -2.04 -6.82
CA THR A 170 -39.60 -1.77 -5.57
C THR A 170 -40.41 -0.86 -4.63
N ALA A 171 -40.73 -1.35 -3.44
CA ALA A 171 -41.48 -0.60 -2.41
C ALA A 171 -40.58 0.18 -1.42
N GLY A 172 -39.33 0.46 -1.81
CA GLY A 172 -38.30 1.08 -0.95
C GLY A 172 -37.54 0.08 -0.09
N LEU A 173 -36.54 0.57 0.67
CA LEU A 173 -35.85 -0.26 1.67
C LEU A 173 -36.76 -0.39 2.90
N GLY A 174 -37.02 -1.64 3.31
CA GLY A 174 -37.65 -1.94 4.59
C GLY A 174 -36.79 -1.50 5.78
N SER A 175 -37.36 -1.53 6.99
CA SER A 175 -36.71 -1.07 8.23
C SER A 175 -35.39 -1.80 8.56
N GLU A 176 -35.10 -2.93 7.92
CA GLU A 176 -33.87 -3.70 8.08
C GLU A 176 -32.71 -3.20 7.20
N GLY A 177 -32.99 -2.35 6.20
CA GLY A 177 -31.97 -1.76 5.32
C GLY A 177 -31.05 -0.74 5.98
N ARG A 178 -31.30 -0.41 7.26
CA ARG A 178 -30.50 0.52 8.06
C ARG A 178 -29.39 -0.24 8.79
N GLN A 179 -28.49 -0.87 8.06
CA GLN A 179 -27.26 -1.42 8.65
C GLN A 179 -26.07 -0.52 8.32
N VAL A 180 -25.81 0.36 9.29
CA VAL A 180 -24.55 0.98 9.74
C VAL A 180 -23.47 1.24 8.68
N VAL A 181 -23.29 2.53 8.39
CA VAL A 181 -22.13 3.13 7.69
C VAL A 181 -20.84 2.90 8.48
#